data_AF-A0A6N2DTJ0-F1
#
_entry.id   AF-A0A6N2DTJ0-F1
#
_cell.length_a   1.000
_cell.length_b   1.000
_cell.length_c   1.000
_cell.angle_alpha   90.00
_cell.angle_beta   90.00
_cell.angle_gamma   90.00
#
_symmetry.space_group_name_H-M   'P 1'
#
loop_
_entity.id
_entity.type
_entity.pdbx_description
1 polymer ?
#
loop_
_entity_poly.entity_id
_entity_poly.type
_entity_poly.pdbx_seq_one_letter_code
_entity_poly.pdbx_strand_id
1 'polypeptide(L)'
;MISEGRAPGTGHRTGHLAASIGRRSLAAMAAWLVERRLTQVSSRLKDLRDELSMIDEQLDVFSDDADNADIRALVSETPGAAFEANDARKHRDAMQKHRAHVVEKIAELEQRQDDLLDQLSS
;
A
#
# COMPACT_ATOMS: atom_id res chain seq x y z
N MET A 1 70.73 0.72 -45.18
CA MET A 1 71.11 0.33 -43.81
C MET A 1 70.08 0.89 -42.85
N ILE A 2 69.36 0.00 -42.15
CA ILE A 2 68.73 0.15 -40.82
C ILE A 2 67.54 1.14 -40.78
N SER A 3 66.27 0.70 -40.86
CA SER A 3 65.42 0.11 -39.78
C SER A 3 65.23 1.08 -38.61
N GLU A 4 64.04 1.63 -38.35
CA GLU A 4 63.03 1.23 -37.34
C GLU A 4 62.32 2.56 -36.98
N GLY A 5 61.07 2.70 -36.57
CA GLY A 5 60.03 1.78 -36.16
C GLY A 5 58.89 2.62 -35.55
N ARG A 6 57.68 2.43 -36.07
CA ARG A 6 56.41 2.19 -35.34
C ARG A 6 55.93 3.19 -34.25
N ALA A 7 54.94 3.99 -34.68
CA ALA A 7 53.63 4.34 -34.07
C ALA A 7 53.49 4.70 -32.56
N PRO A 8 52.85 5.84 -32.22
CA PRO A 8 52.23 6.06 -30.91
C PRO A 8 50.82 5.44 -30.89
N GLY A 9 50.65 4.37 -30.13
CA GLY A 9 49.38 3.66 -30.02
C GLY A 9 48.94 3.41 -28.58
N THR A 10 47.90 4.13 -28.19
CA THR A 10 46.81 3.66 -27.30
C THR A 10 47.07 3.65 -25.78
N GLY A 11 46.61 4.70 -25.10
CA GLY A 11 46.48 4.73 -23.65
C GLY A 11 45.11 5.26 -23.20
N HIS A 12 43.98 4.73 -23.71
CA HIS A 12 42.63 5.22 -23.35
C HIS A 12 41.57 4.10 -23.33
N ARG A 13 41.79 2.95 -22.65
CA ARG A 13 40.74 1.90 -22.53
C ARG A 13 40.48 1.33 -21.13
N THR A 14 41.22 1.73 -20.10
CA THR A 14 41.10 1.10 -18.77
C THR A 14 40.07 1.77 -17.84
N GLY A 15 39.72 3.04 -18.06
CA GLY A 15 38.76 3.77 -17.21
C GLY A 15 37.27 3.44 -17.45
N HIS A 16 36.92 2.99 -18.66
CA HIS A 16 35.52 2.78 -19.05
C HIS A 16 34.89 1.54 -18.40
N LEU A 17 35.70 0.50 -18.13
CA LEU A 17 35.23 -0.76 -17.55
C LEU A 17 34.91 -0.61 -16.06
N ALA A 18 35.78 0.03 -15.26
CA ALA A 18 35.54 0.26 -13.83
C ALA A 18 34.31 1.14 -13.57
N ALA A 19 34.14 2.22 -14.35
CA ALA A 19 32.95 3.07 -14.27
C ALA A 19 31.66 2.34 -14.66
N SER A 20 31.73 1.38 -15.61
CA SER A 20 30.58 0.59 -16.02
C SER A 20 30.17 -0.47 -14.97
N ILE A 21 31.12 -1.04 -14.23
CA ILE A 21 30.84 -1.99 -13.14
C ILE A 21 30.18 -1.27 -11.95
N GLY A 22 30.69 -0.09 -11.58
CA GLY A 22 30.09 0.73 -10.52
C GLY A 22 28.65 1.16 -10.83
N ARG A 23 28.38 1.61 -12.07
CA ARG A 23 27.01 1.97 -12.51
C ARG A 23 26.04 0.79 -12.47
N ARG A 24 26.47 -0.41 -12.90
CA ARG A 24 25.64 -1.62 -12.84
C ARG A 24 25.31 -2.03 -11.39
N SER A 25 26.28 -1.91 -10.48
CA SER A 25 26.06 -2.20 -9.05
C SER A 25 25.06 -1.22 -8.42
N LEU A 26 25.15 0.07 -8.71
CA LEU A 26 24.20 1.07 -8.22
C LEU A 26 22.79 0.86 -8.77
N ALA A 27 22.64 0.53 -10.05
CA ALA A 27 21.35 0.22 -10.65
C ALA A 27 20.72 -1.04 -10.02
N ALA A 28 21.52 -2.09 -9.79
CA ALA A 28 21.06 -3.30 -9.11
C ALA A 28 20.62 -3.03 -7.66
N MET A 29 21.35 -2.17 -6.93
CA MET A 29 20.96 -1.76 -5.57
C MET A 29 19.69 -0.92 -5.56
N ALA A 30 19.51 -0.03 -6.54
CA ALA A 30 18.28 0.75 -6.68
C ALA A 30 17.08 -0.17 -6.98
N ALA A 31 17.20 -1.09 -7.93
CA ALA A 31 16.16 -2.07 -8.25
C ALA A 31 15.80 -2.94 -7.04
N TRP A 32 16.79 -3.46 -6.32
CA TRP A 32 16.57 -4.24 -5.10
C TRP A 32 15.81 -3.46 -4.02
N LEU A 33 16.12 -2.17 -3.85
CA LEU A 33 15.40 -1.34 -2.88
C LEU A 33 13.94 -1.11 -3.29
N VAL A 34 13.66 -0.95 -4.59
CA VAL A 34 12.30 -0.82 -5.12
C VAL A 34 11.52 -2.13 -4.93
N GLU A 35 12.10 -3.28 -5.26
CA GLU A 35 11.50 -4.61 -5.03
C GLU A 35 11.20 -4.87 -3.55
N ARG A 36 12.13 -4.48 -2.66
CA ARG A 36 11.93 -4.58 -1.20
C ARG A 36 10.74 -3.74 -0.74
N ARG A 37 10.62 -2.51 -1.25
CA ARG A 37 9.47 -1.63 -0.95
C ARG A 37 8.18 -2.20 -1.50
N LEU A 38 8.19 -2.74 -2.72
CA LEU A 38 7.05 -3.39 -3.34
C LEU A 38 6.55 -4.56 -2.48
N THR A 39 7.45 -5.40 -1.98
CA THR A 39 7.09 -6.52 -1.07
C THR A 39 6.42 -6.01 0.21
N GLN A 40 6.93 -4.92 0.79
CA GLN A 40 6.34 -4.31 1.99
C GLN A 40 4.94 -3.74 1.71
N VAL A 41 4.77 -3.03 0.60
CA VAL A 41 3.47 -2.48 0.17
C VAL A 41 2.47 -3.62 -0.08
N SER A 42 2.87 -4.67 -0.80
CA SER A 42 2.01 -5.83 -1.06
C SER A 42 1.59 -6.55 0.22
N SER A 43 2.50 -6.73 1.19
CA SER A 43 2.16 -7.30 2.49
C SER A 43 1.12 -6.45 3.21
N ARG A 44 1.34 -5.12 3.25
CA ARG A 44 0.41 -4.21 3.93
C ARG A 44 -0.94 -4.11 3.23
N LEU A 45 -0.97 -4.17 1.91
CA LEU A 45 -2.22 -4.24 1.14
C LEU A 45 -3.02 -5.49 1.46
N LYS A 46 -2.34 -6.64 1.60
CA LYS A 46 -3.00 -7.88 2.03
C LYS A 46 -3.62 -7.70 3.41
N ASP A 47 -2.84 -7.23 4.39
CA ASP A 47 -3.31 -7.06 5.76
C ASP A 47 -4.52 -6.11 5.84
N LEU A 48 -4.49 -4.99 5.10
CA LEU A 48 -5.61 -4.03 5.07
C LEU A 48 -6.85 -4.57 4.35
N ARG A 49 -6.69 -5.42 3.33
CA ARG A 49 -7.83 -6.06 2.65
C ARG A 49 -8.48 -7.11 3.55
N ASP A 50 -7.67 -7.86 4.31
CA ASP A 50 -8.16 -8.79 5.32
C ASP A 50 -8.89 -8.02 6.44
N GLU A 51 -8.33 -6.88 6.89
CA GLU A 51 -8.97 -5.96 7.84
C GLU A 51 -10.30 -5.42 7.32
N LEU A 52 -10.34 -4.96 6.05
CA LEU A 52 -11.56 -4.46 5.43
C LEU A 52 -12.64 -5.54 5.36
N SER A 53 -12.28 -6.78 5.03
CA SER A 53 -13.23 -7.90 5.02
C SER A 53 -13.85 -8.12 6.40
N MET A 54 -13.04 -8.09 7.46
CA MET A 54 -13.55 -8.22 8.84
C MET A 54 -14.43 -7.04 9.24
N ILE A 55 -14.09 -5.81 8.82
CA ILE A 55 -14.90 -4.62 9.08
C ILE A 55 -16.25 -4.71 8.36
N ASP A 56 -16.27 -5.19 7.12
CA ASP A 56 -17.49 -5.35 6.34
C ASP A 56 -18.42 -6.38 7.01
N GLU A 57 -17.88 -7.52 7.47
CA GLU A 57 -18.63 -8.50 8.26
C GLU A 57 -19.20 -7.93 9.56
N GLN A 58 -18.42 -7.12 10.28
CA GLN A 58 -18.87 -6.48 11.52
C GLN A 58 -19.95 -5.41 11.25
N LEU A 59 -19.85 -4.68 10.14
CA LEU A 59 -20.82 -3.66 9.76
C LEU A 59 -22.18 -4.24 9.44
N ASP A 60 -22.24 -5.40 8.80
CA ASP A 60 -23.49 -6.10 8.54
C ASP A 60 -24.19 -6.44 9.86
N VAL A 61 -23.46 -7.03 10.81
CA VAL A 61 -24.00 -7.37 12.15
C VAL A 61 -24.48 -6.12 12.90
N PHE A 62 -23.67 -5.05 12.95
CA PHE A 62 -24.07 -3.84 13.67
C PHE A 62 -25.20 -3.06 13.00
N SER A 63 -25.35 -3.19 11.68
CA SER A 63 -26.48 -2.59 10.97
C SER A 63 -27.78 -3.30 11.33
N ASP A 64 -27.78 -4.63 11.32
CA ASP A 64 -28.93 -5.44 11.77
C ASP A 64 -29.31 -5.15 13.23
N ASP A 65 -28.32 -5.03 14.12
CA ASP A 65 -28.55 -4.69 15.52
C ASP A 65 -29.14 -3.28 15.70
N ALA A 66 -28.62 -2.29 14.96
CA ALA A 66 -29.12 -0.92 15.00
C ALA A 66 -30.57 -0.82 14.49
N ASP A 67 -30.89 -1.50 13.40
CA ASP A 67 -32.23 -1.51 12.82
C ASP A 67 -33.25 -2.17 13.77
N ASN A 68 -32.86 -3.26 14.44
CA ASN A 68 -33.68 -3.91 15.45
C ASN A 68 -33.90 -3.02 16.69
N ALA A 69 -32.86 -2.32 17.14
CA ALA A 69 -32.96 -1.37 18.24
C ALA A 69 -33.88 -0.18 17.90
N ASP A 70 -33.82 0.32 16.66
CA ASP A 70 -34.72 1.35 16.15
C ASP A 70 -36.18 0.89 16.17
N ILE A 71 -36.47 -0.34 15.71
CA ILE A 71 -37.82 -0.93 15.79
C ILE A 71 -38.29 -1.02 17.24
N ARG A 72 -37.44 -1.50 18.16
CA ARG A 72 -37.80 -1.61 19.59
C ARG A 72 -38.08 -0.26 20.23
N ALA A 73 -37.32 0.78 19.87
CA ALA A 73 -37.52 2.14 20.35
C ALA A 73 -38.88 2.69 19.92
N LEU A 74 -39.27 2.45 18.66
CA LEU A 74 -40.59 2.85 18.14
C LEU A 74 -41.73 2.11 18.82
N VAL A 75 -41.59 0.82 19.06
CA VAL A 75 -42.66 -0.01 19.65
C VAL A 75 -42.83 0.25 21.15
N SER A 76 -41.72 0.41 21.87
CA SER A 76 -41.76 0.48 23.33
C SER A 76 -42.04 1.90 23.84
N GLU A 77 -41.77 2.93 23.02
CA GLU A 77 -41.89 4.36 23.37
C GLU A 77 -41.21 4.72 24.70
N THR A 78 -40.21 3.93 25.12
CA THR A 78 -39.50 4.16 26.39
C THR A 78 -38.21 4.95 26.15
N PRO A 79 -37.82 5.83 27.09
CA PRO A 79 -36.53 6.52 27.03
C PRO A 79 -35.32 5.58 26.97
N GLY A 80 -35.40 4.40 27.61
CA GLY A 80 -34.34 3.39 27.59
C GLY A 80 -34.11 2.82 26.19
N ALA A 81 -35.18 2.42 25.49
CA ALA A 81 -35.07 1.89 24.13
C ALA A 81 -34.56 2.96 23.14
N ALA A 82 -34.95 4.23 23.31
CA ALA A 82 -34.42 5.33 22.49
C ALA A 82 -32.92 5.57 22.72
N PHE A 83 -32.43 5.38 23.95
CA PHE A 83 -31.01 5.46 24.27
C PHE A 83 -30.22 4.33 23.61
N GLU A 84 -30.67 3.08 23.74
CA GLU A 84 -30.05 1.90 23.12
C GLU A 84 -29.95 2.06 21.59
N ALA A 85 -31.04 2.47 20.94
CA ALA A 85 -31.06 2.73 19.50
C ALA A 85 -30.05 3.82 19.09
N ASN A 86 -29.91 4.88 19.88
CA ASN A 86 -28.93 5.93 19.61
C ASN A 86 -27.48 5.46 19.78
N ASP A 87 -27.23 4.59 20.75
CA ASP A 87 -25.90 4.02 20.97
C ASP A 87 -25.50 3.08 19.82
N ALA A 88 -26.42 2.19 19.41
CA ALA A 88 -26.23 1.31 18.26
C ALA A 88 -25.93 2.09 16.96
N ARG A 89 -26.67 3.18 16.70
CA ARG A 89 -26.38 4.08 15.56
C ARG A 89 -24.98 4.68 15.63
N LYS A 90 -24.52 5.14 16.79
CA LYS A 90 -23.16 5.68 16.95
C LYS A 90 -22.09 4.63 16.69
N HIS A 91 -22.32 3.40 17.13
CA HIS A 91 -21.39 2.29 16.87
C HIS A 91 -21.27 1.99 15.38
N ARG A 92 -22.41 1.87 14.67
CA ARG A 92 -22.43 1.72 13.22
C ARG A 92 -21.71 2.86 12.52
N ASP A 93 -22.00 4.11 12.88
CA ASP A 93 -21.38 5.30 12.27
C ASP A 93 -19.86 5.35 12.50
N ALA A 94 -19.39 4.94 13.69
CA ALA A 94 -17.96 4.84 13.99
C ALA A 94 -17.28 3.77 13.11
N MET A 95 -17.93 2.62 12.94
CA MET A 95 -17.41 1.54 12.10
C MET A 95 -17.39 1.91 10.62
N GLN A 96 -18.40 2.63 10.13
CA GLN A 96 -18.42 3.16 8.76
C GLN A 96 -17.26 4.13 8.49
N LYS A 97 -16.93 5.00 9.46
CA LYS A 97 -15.76 5.89 9.36
C LYS A 97 -14.45 5.10 9.34
N HIS A 98 -14.34 4.06 10.16
CA HIS A 98 -13.16 3.19 10.16
C HIS A 98 -12.98 2.48 8.82
N ARG A 99 -14.07 1.90 8.28
CA ARG A 99 -14.10 1.31 6.94
C ARG A 99 -13.61 2.28 5.87
N ALA A 100 -14.14 3.51 5.86
CA ALA A 100 -13.76 4.54 4.90
C ALA A 100 -12.26 4.86 4.98
N HIS A 101 -11.70 4.95 6.20
CA HIS A 101 -10.27 5.16 6.40
C HIS A 101 -9.41 4.00 5.85
N VAL A 102 -9.83 2.75 6.07
CA VAL A 102 -9.10 1.58 5.54
C VAL A 102 -9.14 1.56 4.01
N VAL A 103 -10.30 1.85 3.41
CA VAL A 103 -10.44 1.94 1.94
C VAL A 103 -9.54 3.02 1.35
N GLU A 104 -9.50 4.22 1.96
CA GLU A 104 -8.60 5.29 1.56
C GLU A 104 -7.14 4.83 1.64
N LYS A 105 -6.76 4.13 2.72
CA LYS A 105 -5.39 3.66 2.89
C LYS A 105 -4.97 2.59 1.88
N ILE A 106 -5.90 1.72 1.49
CA ILE A 106 -5.70 0.75 0.42
C ILE A 106 -5.42 1.48 -0.89
N ALA A 107 -6.27 2.45 -1.26
CA ALA A 107 -6.11 3.22 -2.50
C ALA A 107 -4.76 3.96 -2.55
N GLU A 108 -4.32 4.57 -1.45
CA GLU A 108 -2.99 5.20 -1.36
C GLU A 108 -1.85 4.19 -1.61
N LEU A 109 -1.96 2.98 -1.07
CA LEU A 109 -0.93 1.96 -1.22
C LEU A 109 -0.95 1.29 -2.61
N GLU A 110 -2.11 1.18 -3.24
CA GLU A 110 -2.25 0.74 -4.63
C GLU A 110 -1.55 1.74 -5.57
N GLN A 111 -1.84 3.04 -5.42
CA GLN A 111 -1.12 4.07 -6.18
C GLN A 111 0.39 4.00 -5.93
N ARG A 112 0.80 3.79 -4.67
CA ARG A 112 2.22 3.66 -4.32
C ARG A 112 2.86 2.42 -4.96
N GLN A 113 2.12 1.33 -5.08
CA GLN A 113 2.56 0.12 -5.76
C GLN A 113 2.77 0.39 -7.25
N ASP A 114 1.83 1.05 -7.91
CA ASP A 114 1.93 1.43 -9.32
C ASP A 114 3.16 2.31 -9.57
N ASP A 115 3.37 3.34 -8.75
CA ASP A 115 4.57 4.21 -8.85
C ASP A 115 5.89 3.42 -8.72
N LEU A 116 5.91 2.36 -7.91
CA LEU A 116 7.09 1.51 -7.72
C LEU A 116 7.28 0.53 -8.89
N LEU A 117 6.20 0.03 -9.48
CA LEU A 117 6.25 -0.82 -10.68
C LEU A 117 6.71 -0.02 -11.91
N ASP A 118 6.27 1.22 -12.05
CA ASP A 118 6.74 2.15 -13.07
C ASP A 118 8.25 2.40 -12.96
N GLN A 119 8.78 2.53 -11.74
CA GLN A 119 10.22 2.68 -11.49
C GLN A 119 11.06 1.45 -11.88
N LEU A 120 10.48 0.25 -11.92
CA LEU A 120 11.17 -0.97 -12.37
C LEU A 120 11.08 -1.19 -13.89
N SER A 121 10.07 -0.61 -14.53
CA SER A 121 9.82 -0.76 -15.97
C SER A 121 10.38 0.38 -16.82
N SER A 122 10.72 1.52 -16.20
CA SER A 122 11.40 2.66 -16.82
C SER A 122 12.92 2.46 -16.96
#